data_AF-A0A7Y2WZY5-F1
#
_entry.id   AF-A0A7Y2WZY5-F1
#
_cell.length_a   1.000
_cell.length_b   1.000
_cell.length_c   1.000
_cell.angle_alpha   90.00
_cell.angle_beta   90.00
_cell.angle_gamma   90.00
#
_symmetry.space_group_name_H-M   'P 1'
#
loop_
_entity.id
_entity.type
_entity.pdbx_description
1 polymer ?
#
loop_
_entity_poly.entity_id
_entity_poly.type
_entity_poly.pdbx_seq_one_letter_code
_entity_poly.pdbx_strand_id
1 'polypeptide(L)'
;MDMKCPFCQEFGERTTIHRHMLDAHMDKVITQHDEASGKMSFVVVCPFCGLEYSRQIKPRGRNPQFLEEFRSEIALVAFDQMLLHVLLKHAPKVGVDLDLEP
;
A
#
# COMPACT_ATOMS: atom_id res chain seq x y z
N MET A 1 -13.94 -0.09 -12.90
CA MET A 1 -13.08 1.11 -12.94
C MET A 1 -11.67 0.62 -13.04
N ASP A 2 -11.13 0.74 -14.25
CA ASP A 2 -9.81 0.24 -14.60
C ASP A 2 -8.76 1.30 -14.32
N MET A 3 -7.58 0.86 -13.91
CA MET A 3 -6.47 1.72 -13.60
C MET A 3 -5.16 1.01 -13.95
N LYS A 4 -4.13 1.82 -14.19
CA LYS A 4 -2.76 1.34 -14.31
C LYS A 4 -2.15 1.18 -12.92
N CYS A 5 -1.34 0.13 -12.74
CA CYS A 5 -0.56 -0.04 -11.52
C CYS A 5 0.34 1.18 -11.27
N PRO A 6 0.40 1.72 -10.04
CA PRO A 6 1.29 2.83 -9.71
C PRO A 6 2.79 2.51 -9.85
N PHE A 7 3.16 1.23 -9.78
CA PHE A 7 4.56 0.78 -9.75
C PHE A 7 5.06 0.17 -11.07
N CYS A 8 4.17 -0.26 -11.95
CA CYS A 8 4.53 -0.93 -13.21
C CYS A 8 3.55 -0.56 -14.34
N GLN A 9 3.54 -1.35 -15.41
CA GLN A 9 2.71 -1.09 -16.59
C GLN A 9 1.40 -1.91 -16.64
N GLU A 10 1.14 -2.75 -15.64
CA GLU A 10 -0.06 -3.57 -15.59
C GLU A 10 -1.33 -2.71 -15.52
N PHE A 11 -2.39 -3.19 -16.15
CA PHE A 11 -3.67 -2.50 -16.27
C PHE A 11 -4.82 -3.44 -15.96
N GLY A 12 -5.82 -2.94 -15.25
CA GLY A 12 -7.04 -3.68 -14.95
C GLY A 12 -7.87 -3.02 -13.86
N GLU A 13 -8.90 -3.72 -13.41
CA GLU A 13 -9.77 -3.24 -12.34
C GLU A 13 -8.98 -2.97 -11.04
N ARG A 14 -9.43 -1.98 -10.24
CA ARG A 14 -8.78 -1.63 -8.96
C ARG A 14 -8.47 -2.84 -8.08
N THR A 15 -9.39 -3.79 -7.94
CA THR A 15 -9.23 -5.00 -7.13
C THR A 15 -8.14 -5.92 -7.70
N THR A 16 -8.08 -6.06 -9.02
CA THR A 16 -7.05 -6.80 -9.74
C THR A 16 -5.68 -6.12 -9.60
N ILE A 17 -5.61 -4.79 -9.74
CA ILE A 17 -4.37 -4.04 -9.54
C ILE A 17 -3.90 -4.11 -8.10
N HIS A 18 -4.81 -4.03 -7.12
CA HIS A 18 -4.48 -4.16 -5.71
C HIS A 18 -3.92 -5.56 -5.40
N ARG A 19 -4.50 -6.62 -5.95
CA ARG A 19 -3.96 -7.97 -5.87
C ARG A 19 -2.59 -8.07 -6.55
N HIS A 20 -2.45 -7.52 -7.76
CA HIS A 20 -1.17 -7.48 -8.47
C HIS A 20 -0.08 -6.80 -7.64
N MET A 21 -0.39 -5.71 -6.93
CA MET A 21 0.55 -5.03 -6.05
C MET A 21 1.02 -5.91 -4.89
N LEU A 22 0.13 -6.72 -4.34
CA LEU A 22 0.49 -7.70 -3.32
C LEU A 22 1.43 -8.79 -3.85
N ASP A 23 1.15 -9.33 -5.03
CA ASP A 23 1.94 -10.42 -5.62
C ASP A 23 3.29 -9.93 -6.17
N ALA A 24 3.33 -8.79 -6.86
CA ALA A 24 4.50 -8.36 -7.62
C ALA A 24 5.33 -7.26 -6.93
N HIS A 25 4.76 -6.50 -6.00
CA HIS A 25 5.40 -5.31 -5.43
C HIS A 25 5.49 -5.34 -3.91
N MET A 26 5.37 -6.51 -3.27
CA MET A 26 5.46 -6.65 -1.80
C MET A 26 6.78 -6.11 -1.23
N ASP A 27 7.83 -5.98 -2.04
CA ASP A 27 9.10 -5.35 -1.67
C ASP A 27 8.97 -3.84 -1.41
N LYS A 28 7.93 -3.18 -1.93
CA LYS A 28 7.66 -1.74 -1.72
C LYS A 28 7.10 -1.42 -0.35
N VAL A 29 6.65 -2.44 0.41
CA VAL A 29 6.16 -2.27 1.78
C VAL A 29 7.27 -2.66 2.73
N ILE A 30 7.79 -1.68 3.44
CA ILE A 30 8.85 -1.86 4.43
C ILE A 30 8.19 -2.00 5.80
N THR A 31 8.36 -3.14 6.45
CA THR A 31 8.00 -3.31 7.86
C THR A 31 9.19 -2.96 8.73
N GLN A 32 8.93 -2.21 9.80
CA GLN A 32 9.93 -1.82 10.78
C GLN A 32 9.50 -2.36 12.15
N HIS A 33 10.46 -2.94 12.85
CA HIS A 33 10.30 -3.39 14.23
C HIS A 33 11.32 -2.65 15.09
N ASP A 34 10.81 -1.85 16.02
CA ASP A 34 11.62 -1.19 17.03
C ASP A 34 11.69 -2.08 18.27
N GLU A 35 12.80 -2.78 18.45
CA GLU A 35 13.00 -3.71 19.57
C GLU A 35 13.01 -2.99 20.93
N ALA A 36 13.46 -1.74 20.99
CA ALA A 36 13.52 -0.95 22.22
C ALA A 36 12.12 -0.57 22.76
N SER A 37 11.20 -0.18 21.87
CA SER A 37 9.83 0.21 22.24
C SER A 37 8.81 -0.92 22.06
N GLY A 38 9.20 -2.03 21.41
CA GLY A 38 8.30 -3.10 20.96
C GLY A 38 7.25 -2.62 19.95
N LYS A 39 7.54 -1.51 19.23
CA LYS A 39 6.61 -0.93 18.27
C LYS A 39 6.86 -1.53 16.90
N MET A 40 5.78 -1.84 16.21
CA MET A 40 5.81 -2.29 14.83
C MET A 40 5.17 -1.23 13.96
N SER A 41 5.69 -1.01 12.76
CA SER A 41 5.11 -0.11 11.77
C SER A 41 5.35 -0.64 10.37
N PHE A 42 4.51 -0.21 9.43
CA PHE A 42 4.80 -0.35 8.02
C PHE A 42 4.97 1.02 7.39
N VAL A 43 5.74 1.07 6.31
CA VAL A 43 5.93 2.24 5.45
C VAL A 43 5.75 1.82 4.00
N VAL A 44 5.00 2.61 3.24
CA VAL A 44 4.92 2.52 1.77
C VAL A 44 5.06 3.91 1.18
N VAL A 45 5.85 4.03 0.11
CA VAL A 45 6.15 5.32 -0.52
C VAL A 45 5.38 5.46 -1.82
N CYS A 46 4.68 6.58 -1.98
CA CYS A 46 4.03 6.89 -3.25
C CYS A 46 5.08 7.12 -4.36
N PRO A 47 5.04 6.37 -5.47
CA PRO A 47 6.03 6.49 -6.54
C PRO A 47 5.93 7.80 -7.33
N PHE A 48 4.83 8.56 -7.16
CA PHE A 48 4.57 9.77 -7.94
C PHE A 48 4.91 11.08 -7.25
N CYS A 49 4.93 11.11 -5.92
CA CYS A 49 5.17 12.31 -5.13
C CYS A 49 6.13 12.09 -3.96
N GLY A 50 6.55 10.85 -3.71
CA GLY A 50 7.45 10.52 -2.60
C GLY A 50 6.80 10.56 -1.21
N LEU A 51 5.48 10.75 -1.11
CA LEU A 51 4.80 10.76 0.18
C LEU A 51 4.90 9.39 0.85
N GLU A 52 5.43 9.37 2.07
CA GLU A 52 5.58 8.18 2.89
C GLU A 52 4.33 7.95 3.74
N TYR A 53 3.62 6.86 3.46
CA TYR A 53 2.52 6.38 4.29
C TYR A 53 3.06 5.44 5.35
N SER A 54 3.19 5.94 6.57
CA SER A 54 3.56 5.14 7.73
C SER A 54 2.38 4.93 8.67
N ARG A 55 2.23 3.70 9.17
CA ARG A 55 1.23 3.40 10.22
C ARG A 55 1.80 2.45 11.25
N GLN A 56 1.56 2.79 12.50
CA GLN A 56 1.90 1.92 13.62
C GLN A 56 0.94 0.73 13.68
N ILE A 57 1.51 -0.46 13.72
CA ILE A 57 0.83 -1.74 13.91
C ILE A 57 0.89 -2.05 15.41
N LYS A 58 -0.26 -2.37 16.00
CA LYS A 58 -0.34 -2.89 17.36
C LYS A 58 -0.48 -4.41 17.29
N PRO A 59 0.60 -5.20 17.45
CA PRO A 59 0.50 -6.64 17.41
C PRO A 59 -0.42 -7.12 18.53
N ARG A 60 -1.42 -7.95 18.20
CA ARG A 60 -2.20 -8.65 19.22
C ARG A 60 -1.25 -9.60 19.95
N GLY A 61 -0.94 -9.31 21.21
CA GLY A 61 -0.12 -10.17 22.07
C GLY A 61 1.40 -10.02 21.98
N ARG A 62 1.93 -8.94 21.34
CA ARG A 62 3.40 -8.70 21.24
C ARG A 62 4.18 -9.89 20.64
N ASN A 63 3.61 -10.64 19.71
CA ASN A 63 4.33 -11.73 19.06
C ASN A 63 5.31 -11.17 18.02
N PRO A 64 6.64 -11.40 18.12
CA PRO A 64 7.60 -10.90 17.14
C PRO A 64 7.42 -11.51 15.74
N GLN A 65 6.88 -12.74 15.64
CA GLN A 65 6.57 -13.39 14.36
C GLN A 65 5.35 -12.77 13.64
N PHE A 66 4.61 -11.87 14.30
CA PHE A 66 3.42 -11.24 13.75
C PHE A 66 3.70 -10.51 12.42
N LEU A 67 4.87 -9.89 12.27
CA LEU A 67 5.21 -9.19 11.03
C LEU A 67 5.40 -10.14 9.85
N GLU A 68 5.88 -11.35 10.10
CA GLU A 68 6.07 -12.38 9.07
C GLU A 68 4.74 -13.08 8.77
N GLU A 69 4.01 -13.47 9.80
CA GLU A 69 2.71 -14.15 9.68
C GLU A 69 1.66 -13.27 8.98
N PHE A 70 1.60 -11.98 9.32
CA PHE A 70 0.61 -11.03 8.80
C PHE A 70 1.18 -10.11 7.72
N ARG A 71 2.32 -10.47 7.10
CA ARG A 71 3.00 -9.64 6.09
C ARG A 71 2.05 -9.25 4.95
N SER A 72 1.27 -10.21 4.47
CA SER A 72 0.31 -10.03 3.38
C SER A 72 -0.83 -9.08 3.78
N GLU A 73 -1.41 -9.24 4.97
CA GLU A 73 -2.47 -8.36 5.48
C GLU A 73 -1.96 -6.92 5.73
N ILE A 74 -0.74 -6.79 6.26
CA ILE A 74 -0.09 -5.49 6.43
C ILE A 74 0.11 -4.81 5.08
N ALA A 75 0.66 -5.53 4.09
CA ALA A 75 0.85 -5.02 2.74
C ALA A 75 -0.50 -4.67 2.08
N LEU A 76 -1.56 -5.43 2.35
CA LEU A 76 -2.89 -5.20 1.79
C LEU A 76 -3.43 -3.85 2.24
N VAL A 77 -3.34 -3.57 3.54
CA VAL A 77 -3.75 -2.28 4.12
C VAL A 77 -2.84 -1.15 3.64
N ALA A 78 -1.53 -1.37 3.56
CA ALA A 78 -0.58 -0.38 3.08
C ALA A 78 -0.88 0.04 1.63
N PHE A 79 -1.07 -0.94 0.74
CA PHE A 79 -1.41 -0.67 -0.66
C PHE A 79 -2.78 -0.06 -0.84
N ASP A 80 -3.77 -0.42 -0.03
CA ASP A 80 -5.08 0.22 -0.10
C ASP A 80 -5.00 1.71 0.24
N GLN A 81 -4.28 2.08 1.31
CA GLN A 81 -4.06 3.48 1.68
C GLN A 81 -3.29 4.25 0.60
N MET A 82 -2.27 3.62 0.01
CA MET A 82 -1.51 4.23 -1.08
C MET A 82 -2.36 4.38 -2.35
N LEU A 83 -3.17 3.38 -2.70
CA LEU A 83 -4.08 3.44 -3.85
C LEU A 83 -5.10 4.56 -3.66
N LEU A 84 -5.67 4.72 -2.46
CA LEU A 84 -6.57 5.82 -2.15
C LEU A 84 -5.91 7.18 -2.41
N HIS A 85 -4.66 7.35 -1.94
CA HIS A 85 -3.88 8.56 -2.22
C HIS A 85 -3.67 8.77 -3.72
N VAL A 86 -3.26 7.72 -4.44
CA VAL A 86 -3.02 7.79 -5.88
C VAL A 86 -4.29 8.17 -6.61
N LEU A 87 -5.44 7.60 -6.27
CA LEU A 87 -6.70 7.99 -6.88
C LEU A 87 -7.03 9.47 -6.59
N LEU A 88 -6.93 9.90 -5.34
CA LEU A 88 -7.30 11.28 -4.95
C LEU A 88 -6.34 12.36 -5.48
N LYS A 89 -5.05 12.05 -5.68
CA LYS A 89 -4.02 13.06 -6.00
C LYS A 89 -3.35 12.85 -7.37
N HIS A 90 -3.45 11.65 -7.91
CA HIS A 90 -2.71 11.19 -9.08
C HIS A 90 -3.57 10.32 -10.03
N ALA A 91 -4.90 10.38 -9.93
CA ALA A 91 -5.84 9.74 -10.86
C ALA A 91 -5.36 9.76 -12.33
N PRO A 92 -5.03 10.93 -12.93
CA PRO A 92 -4.61 10.97 -14.33
C PRO A 92 -3.31 10.21 -14.61
N LYS A 93 -2.42 10.03 -13.62
CA LYS A 93 -1.17 9.27 -13.78
C LYS A 93 -1.42 7.75 -13.88
N VAL A 94 -2.56 7.29 -13.37
CA VAL A 94 -2.97 5.87 -13.43
C VAL A 94 -4.09 5.64 -14.45
N GLY A 95 -4.32 6.59 -15.36
CA GLY A 95 -5.35 6.45 -16.40
C GLY A 95 -6.77 6.47 -15.85
N VAL A 96 -6.93 6.99 -14.63
CA VAL A 96 -8.23 7.23 -14.02
C VAL A 96 -8.58 8.70 -14.23
N ASP A 97 -9.78 8.94 -14.72
CA ASP A 97 -10.37 10.27 -14.73
C ASP A 97 -11.44 10.31 -13.63
N LEU A 98 -11.21 11.13 -12.60
CA LEU A 98 -12.18 11.35 -11.51
C LEU A 98 -13.09 12.54 -11.81
N ASP A 99 -13.33 12.85 -13.09
CA ASP A 99 -14.34 13.82 -13.51
C ASP A 99 -15.73 13.16 -13.42
N LEU A 100 -16.18 13.00 -12.17
CA LEU A 100 -17.56 12.68 -11.82
C LEU A 100 -18.00 13.72 -10.79
N GLU A 101 -18.29 14.93 -11.28
CA GLU A 101 -19.28 15.82 -10.69
C GLU A 101 -20.41 15.98 -11.72
N PRO A 102 -21.67 15.94 -11.25
CA PRO A 102 -22.35 17.23 -11.08
C PRO A 102 -22.63 17.59 -9.63
#